data_AF-A0A366MBN7-F1
#
_entry.id   AF-A0A366MBN7-F1
#
_cell.length_a   1.000
_cell.length_b   1.000
_cell.length_c   1.000
_cell.angle_alpha   90.00
_cell.angle_beta   90.00
_cell.angle_gamma   90.00
#
_symmetry.space_group_name_H-M   'P 1'
#
loop_
_entity.id
_entity.type
_entity.pdbx_description
1 polymer ?
#
loop_
_entity_poly.entity_id
_entity_poly.type
_entity_poly.pdbx_seq_one_letter_code
_entity_poly.pdbx_strand_id
1 'polypeptide(L)'
;MESIFLFQPVNRFAVAKFDLIISILLVFFIIANFILFEKTKRLLSNSILVIVFAVIPFEFIFLSVFGHELSFIISLVLYILTIVHLIALIITFRFLGSKFVSFSKENGLGYGIIAITIIFIVGSILFFIFEGNSNPGVTVFEDSIWVSLVFITTTGYGDITPITIPGKIVSGVLMISGVSFATFATASLAGSIFVRLRKERISREKKMEEYNKKLVETSEKIKKNWLKLNK
;
A
#
# COMPACT_ATOMS: atom_id res chain seq x y z
N MET A 1 25.85 -21.58 12.22
CA MET A 1 24.70 -21.06 12.99
C MET A 1 25.15 -19.79 13.68
N GLU A 2 25.08 -18.64 13.00
CA GLU A 2 25.19 -17.35 13.66
C GLU A 2 23.78 -16.81 13.82
N SER A 3 23.41 -16.62 15.08
CA SER A 3 22.08 -16.26 15.54
C SER A 3 21.71 -14.84 15.14
N ILE A 4 20.47 -14.70 14.66
CA ILE A 4 19.77 -13.49 14.18
C ILE A 4 19.65 -12.34 15.22
N PHE A 5 20.15 -12.50 16.45
CA PHE A 5 20.18 -11.43 17.44
C PHE A 5 21.47 -11.53 18.24
N LEU A 6 22.34 -10.51 18.14
CA LEU A 6 23.08 -9.88 19.25
C LEU A 6 24.14 -8.89 18.73
N PHE A 7 23.88 -7.59 18.93
CA PHE A 7 24.85 -6.55 19.31
C PHE A 7 26.30 -6.71 18.82
N GLN A 8 26.53 -6.57 17.51
CA GLN A 8 27.87 -6.20 17.01
C GLN A 8 27.86 -4.78 16.42
N PRO A 9 28.94 -4.00 16.60
CA PRO A 9 29.08 -2.64 16.08
C PRO A 9 29.06 -2.54 14.54
N VAL A 10 29.02 -3.69 13.84
CA VAL A 10 29.27 -3.82 12.40
C VAL A 10 28.12 -3.31 11.51
N ASN A 11 26.91 -3.04 12.02
CA ASN A 11 25.83 -2.58 11.13
C ASN A 11 25.04 -1.34 11.57
N ARG A 12 25.61 -0.47 12.42
CA ARG A 12 25.01 0.85 12.73
C ARG A 12 24.75 1.68 11.47
N PHE A 13 25.66 1.62 10.50
CA PHE A 13 25.46 2.27 9.21
C PHE A 13 24.29 1.67 8.41
N ALA A 14 24.08 0.36 8.47
CA ALA A 14 22.94 -0.27 7.81
C ALA A 14 21.63 0.11 8.50
N VAL A 15 21.60 0.14 9.83
CA VAL A 15 20.41 0.59 10.60
C VAL A 15 20.09 2.06 10.30
N ALA A 16 21.09 2.94 10.27
CA ALA A 16 20.89 4.35 9.94
C ALA A 16 20.42 4.57 8.49
N LYS A 17 20.97 3.81 7.53
CA LYS A 17 20.50 3.84 6.14
C LYS A 17 19.08 3.31 6.01
N PHE A 18 18.74 2.27 6.76
CA PHE A 18 17.40 1.69 6.80
C PHE A 18 16.38 2.67 7.41
N ASP A 19 16.74 3.36 8.49
CA ASP A 19 15.94 4.42 9.12
C ASP A 19 15.66 5.57 8.14
N LEU A 20 16.68 6.02 7.40
CA LEU A 20 16.54 7.02 6.34
C LEU A 20 15.58 6.57 5.23
N ILE A 21 15.68 5.32 4.78
CA ILE A 21 14.80 4.77 3.74
C ILE A 21 13.34 4.74 4.24
N ILE A 22 13.11 4.29 5.47
CA ILE A 22 11.78 4.28 6.10
C ILE A 22 11.20 5.69 6.19
N SER A 23 12.01 6.65 6.63
CA SER A 23 11.63 8.06 6.74
C SER A 23 11.21 8.63 5.37
N ILE A 24 12.01 8.42 4.32
CA ILE A 24 11.69 8.85 2.95
C ILE A 24 10.38 8.22 2.47
N LEU A 25 10.19 6.94 2.73
CA LEU A 25 8.98 6.21 2.35
C LEU A 25 7.74 6.79 3.07
N LEU A 26 7.84 7.06 4.37
CA LEU A 26 6.77 7.70 5.15
C LEU A 26 6.42 9.09 4.61
N VAL A 27 7.42 9.92 4.28
CA VAL A 27 7.22 11.25 3.69
C VAL A 27 6.47 11.16 2.37
N PHE A 28 6.94 10.30 1.45
CA PHE A 28 6.28 10.06 0.17
C PHE A 28 4.81 9.63 0.39
N PHE A 29 4.57 8.73 1.33
CA PHE A 29 3.25 8.24 1.66
C PHE A 29 2.33 9.33 2.20
N ILE A 30 2.84 10.22 3.05
CA ILE A 30 2.09 11.37 3.59
C ILE A 30 1.74 12.35 2.47
N ILE A 31 2.68 12.65 1.57
CA ILE A 31 2.48 13.57 0.44
C ILE A 31 1.43 13.02 -0.53
N ALA A 32 1.54 11.75 -0.92
CA ALA A 32 0.56 11.10 -1.79
C ALA A 32 -0.85 11.17 -1.18
N ASN A 33 -0.97 10.94 0.12
CA ASN A 33 -2.24 11.04 0.85
C ASN A 33 -2.77 12.47 0.96
N PHE A 34 -1.90 13.47 1.09
CA PHE A 34 -2.29 14.88 1.11
C PHE A 34 -2.90 15.33 -0.23
N ILE A 35 -2.36 14.82 -1.35
CA ILE A 35 -2.83 15.15 -2.70
C ILE A 35 -4.13 14.40 -3.04
N LEU A 36 -4.23 13.11 -2.68
CA LEU A 36 -5.35 12.26 -3.08
C LEU A 36 -6.63 12.44 -2.22
N PHE A 37 -6.52 12.94 -0.98
CA PHE A 37 -7.65 12.94 -0.04
C PHE A 37 -7.80 14.24 0.77
N GLU A 38 -8.78 15.08 0.42
CA GLU A 38 -9.09 16.34 1.12
C GLU A 38 -9.42 16.17 2.62
N LYS A 39 -10.03 15.03 3.00
CA LYS A 39 -10.41 14.74 4.38
C LYS A 39 -9.20 14.42 5.30
N THR A 40 -8.04 14.11 4.71
CA THR A 40 -6.80 13.80 5.43
C THR A 40 -6.14 15.06 6.01
N LYS A 41 -6.39 16.24 5.42
CA LYS A 41 -5.91 17.53 5.95
C LYS A 41 -6.37 17.78 7.40
N ARG A 42 -7.61 17.39 7.73
CA ARG A 42 -8.19 17.60 9.08
C ARG A 42 -7.66 16.61 10.13
N LEU A 43 -7.21 15.43 9.73
CA LEU A 43 -6.67 14.40 10.63
C LEU A 43 -5.16 14.55 10.87
N LEU A 44 -4.39 14.97 9.86
CA LEU A 44 -3.00 15.40 10.01
C LEU A 44 -2.87 16.48 11.10
N SER A 45 -3.84 17.39 11.19
CA SER A 45 -3.87 18.44 12.21
C SER A 45 -3.92 17.92 13.66
N ASN A 46 -4.54 16.76 13.92
CA ASN A 46 -4.73 16.23 15.27
C ASN A 46 -3.61 15.27 15.72
N SER A 47 -2.81 14.77 14.79
CA SER A 47 -1.70 13.83 15.07
C SER A 47 -0.37 14.32 14.51
N ILE A 48 -0.27 15.62 14.22
CA ILE A 48 0.91 16.24 13.59
C ILE A 48 2.19 15.94 14.36
N LEU A 49 2.14 15.96 15.69
CA LEU A 49 3.30 15.71 16.55
C LEU A 49 3.81 14.28 16.40
N VAL A 50 2.93 13.28 16.46
CA VAL A 50 3.32 11.86 16.30
C VAL A 50 3.90 11.60 14.91
N ILE A 51 3.35 12.24 13.88
CA ILE A 51 3.81 12.09 12.50
C ILE A 51 5.16 12.78 12.30
N VAL A 52 5.35 13.98 12.85
CA VAL A 52 6.64 14.69 12.80
C VAL A 52 7.72 13.88 13.49
N PHE A 53 7.44 13.34 14.68
CA PHE A 53 8.40 12.45 15.35
C PHE A 53 8.66 11.19 14.54
N ALA A 54 7.64 10.50 14.01
CA ALA A 54 7.83 9.26 13.24
C ALA A 54 8.50 9.43 11.86
N VAL A 55 8.63 10.66 11.36
CA VAL A 55 9.25 10.95 10.06
C VAL A 55 10.73 11.30 10.20
N ILE A 56 11.20 11.72 11.38
CA ILE A 56 12.58 12.18 11.52
C ILE A 56 13.52 10.96 11.60
N PRO A 57 14.53 10.83 10.70
CA PRO A 57 15.48 9.72 10.76
C PRO A 57 16.54 9.99 11.83
N PHE A 58 16.15 9.83 13.10
CA PHE A 58 16.96 10.23 14.25
C PHE A 58 18.30 9.54 14.29
N GLU A 59 18.38 8.26 13.91
CA GLU A 59 19.63 7.51 14.00
C GLU A 59 20.63 7.97 12.93
N PHE A 60 20.13 8.29 11.73
CA PHE A 60 20.92 8.89 10.65
C PHE A 60 21.42 10.29 11.01
N ILE A 61 20.56 11.16 11.52
CA ILE A 61 20.92 12.54 11.90
C ILE A 61 21.94 12.53 13.04
N PHE A 62 21.73 11.68 14.04
CA PHE A 62 22.60 11.65 15.21
C PHE A 62 24.00 11.13 14.86
N LEU A 63 24.11 10.08 14.05
CA LEU A 63 25.40 9.58 13.55
C LEU A 63 26.12 10.60 12.65
N SER A 64 25.35 11.39 11.88
CA SER A 64 25.92 12.42 10.99
C SER A 64 26.49 13.63 11.75
N VAL A 65 25.93 13.95 12.92
CA VAL A 65 26.32 15.13 13.72
C VAL A 65 27.36 14.80 14.78
N PHE A 66 27.20 13.67 15.48
CA PHE A 66 28.03 13.32 16.65
C PHE A 66 29.10 12.26 16.33
N GLY A 67 29.12 11.72 15.11
CA GLY A 67 30.08 10.70 14.71
C GLY A 67 29.87 9.37 15.44
N HIS A 68 30.96 8.60 15.59
CA HIS A 68 30.91 7.22 16.11
C HIS A 68 31.10 7.09 17.61
N GLU A 69 31.54 8.15 18.29
CA GLU A 69 31.80 8.13 19.73
C GLU A 69 30.52 8.35 20.53
N LEU A 70 29.64 7.33 20.49
CA LEU A 70 28.45 7.30 21.33
C LEU A 70 28.70 6.48 22.59
N SER A 71 28.30 7.03 23.73
CA SER A 71 28.15 6.23 24.94
C SER A 71 27.10 5.14 24.74
N PHE A 72 27.27 4.01 25.43
CA PHE A 72 26.35 2.87 25.37
C PHE A 72 24.88 3.27 25.64
N ILE A 73 24.66 4.22 26.57
CA ILE A 73 23.34 4.70 26.95
C ILE A 73 22.65 5.43 25.78
N ILE A 74 23.37 6.27 25.04
CA ILE A 74 22.80 7.02 23.90
C ILE A 74 22.43 6.05 22.77
N SER A 75 23.25 5.02 22.53
CA SER A 75 22.93 3.98 21.55
C SER A 75 21.65 3.22 21.88
N LEU A 76 21.44 2.90 23.16
CA LEU A 76 20.25 2.18 23.59
C LEU A 76 18.99 3.02 23.39
N VAL A 77 19.07 4.32 23.69
CA VAL A 77 17.98 5.28 23.49
C VAL A 77 17.62 5.42 21.99
N LEU A 78 18.62 5.53 21.11
CA LEU A 78 18.37 5.61 19.66
C LEU A 78 17.72 4.33 19.12
N TYR A 79 18.15 3.15 19.57
CA TYR A 79 17.55 1.89 19.16
C TYR A 79 16.08 1.76 19.58
N ILE A 80 15.75 2.22 20.80
CA ILE A 80 14.36 2.28 21.28
C ILE A 80 13.54 3.22 20.40
N LEU A 81 14.10 4.37 19.99
CA LEU A 81 13.43 5.28 19.06
C LEU A 81 13.17 4.60 17.71
N THR A 82 14.11 3.84 17.15
CA THR A 82 13.93 3.11 15.88
C THR A 82 12.81 2.07 15.97
N ILE A 83 12.67 1.39 17.12
CA ILE A 83 11.53 0.51 17.38
C ILE A 83 10.20 1.29 17.39
N VAL A 84 10.18 2.48 18.01
CA VAL A 84 8.99 3.36 17.99
C VAL A 84 8.65 3.81 16.56
N HIS A 85 9.66 4.07 15.71
CA HIS A 85 9.46 4.38 14.28
C HIS A 85 8.82 3.22 13.52
N LEU A 86 9.31 1.99 13.73
CA LEU A 86 8.74 0.79 13.13
C LEU A 86 7.29 0.56 13.56
N ILE A 87 6.98 0.78 14.84
CA ILE A 87 5.62 0.70 15.37
C ILE A 87 4.72 1.77 14.74
N ALA A 88 5.21 3.01 14.59
CA ALA A 88 4.47 4.10 13.95
C ALA A 88 4.20 3.82 12.46
N LEU A 89 5.13 3.19 11.74
CA LEU A 89 4.93 2.75 10.36
C LEU A 89 3.81 1.69 10.29
N ILE A 90 3.83 0.70 11.18
CA ILE A 90 2.79 -0.34 11.25
C ILE A 90 1.41 0.25 11.56
N ILE A 91 1.32 1.23 12.47
CA ILE A 91 0.05 1.89 12.84
C ILE A 91 -0.47 2.73 11.67
N THR A 92 0.38 3.54 11.04
CA THR A 92 0.03 4.35 9.86
C THR A 92 -0.46 3.47 8.72
N PHE A 93 0.22 2.34 8.48
CA PHE A 93 -0.15 1.36 7.46
C PHE A 93 -1.49 0.68 7.77
N ARG A 94 -1.75 0.28 9.03
CA ARG A 94 -3.04 -0.28 9.47
C ARG A 94 -4.19 0.71 9.32
N PHE A 95 -3.97 1.98 9.65
CA PHE A 95 -4.99 3.02 9.54
C PHE A 95 -5.40 3.23 8.07
N LEU A 96 -4.43 3.19 7.14
CA LEU A 96 -4.68 3.24 5.70
C LEU A 96 -5.33 1.95 5.18
N GLY A 97 -4.87 0.79 5.67
CA GLY A 97 -5.43 -0.52 5.36
C GLY A 97 -6.92 -0.63 5.69
N SER A 98 -7.38 -0.01 6.79
CA SER A 98 -8.80 0.00 7.16
C SER A 98 -9.72 0.66 6.11
N LYS A 99 -9.20 1.63 5.33
CA LYS A 99 -9.92 2.27 4.23
C LYS A 99 -9.79 1.50 2.92
N PHE A 100 -8.64 0.86 2.67
CA PHE A 100 -8.49 -0.10 1.59
C PHE A 100 -9.42 -1.32 1.77
N VAL A 101 -9.63 -1.76 3.02
CA VAL A 101 -10.57 -2.83 3.40
C VAL A 101 -12.03 -2.39 3.20
N SER A 102 -12.39 -1.14 3.51
CA SER A 102 -13.74 -0.62 3.20
C SER A 102 -13.99 -0.47 1.70
N PHE A 103 -13.00 -0.05 0.92
CA PHE A 103 -13.05 -0.05 -0.55
C PHE A 103 -13.08 -1.48 -1.14
N SER A 104 -12.41 -2.41 -0.46
CA SER A 104 -12.36 -3.84 -0.79
C SER A 104 -13.65 -4.61 -0.54
N LYS A 105 -14.45 -4.21 0.44
CA LYS A 105 -15.76 -4.84 0.72
C LYS A 105 -16.76 -4.59 -0.40
N GLU A 106 -16.68 -3.45 -1.10
CA GLU A 106 -17.58 -3.11 -2.21
C GLU A 106 -17.17 -3.75 -3.55
N ASN A 107 -15.87 -4.02 -3.77
CA ASN A 107 -15.35 -4.41 -5.08
C ASN A 107 -14.64 -5.79 -5.12
N GLY A 108 -14.72 -6.59 -4.05
CA GLY A 108 -14.11 -7.94 -3.96
C GLY A 108 -12.58 -7.97 -3.81
N LEU A 109 -11.91 -6.82 -3.91
CA LEU A 109 -10.45 -6.68 -3.81
C LEU A 109 -9.87 -7.25 -2.52
N GLY A 110 -10.63 -7.23 -1.43
CA GLY A 110 -10.15 -7.66 -0.12
C GLY A 110 -9.89 -9.14 -0.07
N TYR A 111 -10.78 -9.92 -0.69
CA TYR A 111 -10.60 -11.35 -0.84
C TYR A 111 -9.39 -11.66 -1.73
N GLY A 112 -9.16 -10.87 -2.78
CA GLY A 112 -7.97 -10.99 -3.62
C GLY A 112 -6.67 -10.75 -2.85
N ILE A 113 -6.61 -9.70 -2.02
CA ILE A 113 -5.43 -9.37 -1.20
C ILE A 113 -5.15 -10.48 -0.17
N ILE A 114 -6.19 -10.99 0.49
CA ILE A 114 -6.04 -12.10 1.45
C ILE A 114 -5.55 -13.35 0.72
N ALA A 115 -6.14 -13.68 -0.43
CA ALA A 115 -5.76 -14.85 -1.22
C ALA A 115 -4.30 -14.77 -1.68
N ILE A 116 -3.85 -13.65 -2.26
CA ILE A 116 -2.47 -13.51 -2.72
C ILE A 116 -1.48 -13.52 -1.55
N THR A 117 -1.86 -12.98 -0.38
CA THR A 117 -1.03 -13.03 0.83
C THR A 117 -0.86 -14.46 1.34
N ILE A 118 -1.94 -15.26 1.35
CA ILE A 118 -1.88 -16.67 1.73
C ILE A 118 -1.00 -17.45 0.73
N ILE A 119 -1.21 -17.23 -0.58
CA ILE A 119 -0.41 -17.87 -1.63
C ILE A 119 1.07 -17.49 -1.50
N PHE A 120 1.39 -16.24 -1.19
CA PHE A 120 2.74 -15.78 -0.93
C PHE A 120 3.40 -16.49 0.25
N ILE A 121 2.72 -16.57 1.40
CA ILE A 121 3.26 -17.20 2.61
C ILE A 121 3.45 -18.70 2.36
N VAL A 122 2.43 -19.39 1.85
CA VAL A 122 2.48 -20.83 1.56
C VAL A 122 3.53 -21.13 0.49
N GLY A 123 3.58 -20.33 -0.57
CA GLY A 123 4.58 -20.49 -1.64
C GLY A 123 6.00 -20.28 -1.14
N SER A 124 6.25 -19.31 -0.26
CA SER A 124 7.57 -19.10 0.36
C SER A 124 8.01 -20.30 1.20
N ILE A 125 7.10 -20.87 1.98
CA ILE A 125 7.35 -22.07 2.79
C ILE A 125 7.63 -23.28 1.89
N LEU A 126 6.79 -23.52 0.89
CA LEU A 126 6.97 -24.66 -0.02
C LEU A 126 8.24 -24.53 -0.86
N PHE A 127 8.56 -23.33 -1.33
CA PHE A 127 9.79 -23.07 -2.07
C PHE A 127 11.01 -23.38 -1.21
N PHE A 128 11.03 -22.92 0.04
CA PHE A 128 12.12 -23.23 0.98
C PHE A 128 12.25 -24.73 1.25
N ILE A 129 11.13 -25.45 1.45
CA ILE A 129 11.14 -26.90 1.70
C ILE A 129 11.74 -27.67 0.52
N PHE A 130 11.39 -27.28 -0.71
CA PHE A 130 11.83 -28.00 -1.90
C PHE A 130 13.23 -27.59 -2.38
N GLU A 131 13.59 -26.31 -2.25
CA GLU A 131 14.83 -25.77 -2.79
C GLU A 131 15.93 -25.66 -1.74
N GLY A 132 15.63 -25.51 -0.44
CA GLY A 132 16.63 -25.17 0.59
C GLY A 132 17.77 -26.18 0.76
N ASN A 133 17.55 -27.46 0.42
CA ASN A 133 18.62 -28.48 0.47
C ASN A 133 19.31 -28.73 -0.87
N SER A 134 18.69 -28.31 -1.98
CA SER A 134 19.18 -28.62 -3.33
C SER A 134 19.82 -27.41 -4.00
N ASN A 135 19.28 -26.22 -3.72
CA ASN A 135 19.61 -24.98 -4.39
C ASN A 135 20.62 -24.18 -3.56
N PRO A 136 21.85 -23.99 -4.03
CA PRO A 136 22.84 -23.21 -3.30
C PRO A 136 22.46 -21.73 -3.16
N GLY A 137 21.51 -21.23 -3.96
CA GLY A 137 20.98 -19.88 -3.84
C GLY A 137 19.91 -19.71 -2.75
N VAL A 138 19.47 -20.81 -2.10
CA VAL A 138 18.47 -20.77 -1.02
C VAL A 138 19.13 -21.31 0.24
N THR A 139 19.65 -20.43 1.07
CA THR A 139 20.41 -20.80 2.28
C THR A 139 19.60 -20.60 3.55
N VAL A 140 18.79 -19.55 3.57
CA VAL A 140 17.92 -19.19 4.70
C VAL A 140 16.49 -18.98 4.22
N PHE A 141 15.53 -18.96 5.14
CA PHE A 141 14.12 -18.85 4.79
C PHE A 141 13.81 -17.52 4.08
N GLU A 142 14.52 -16.45 4.45
CA GLU A 142 14.43 -15.12 3.89
C GLU A 142 14.68 -15.09 2.38
N ASP A 143 15.57 -15.95 1.87
CA ASP A 143 15.85 -16.10 0.44
C ASP A 143 14.59 -16.57 -0.31
N SER A 144 13.79 -17.45 0.32
CA SER A 144 12.54 -17.95 -0.27
C SER A 144 11.40 -16.92 -0.23
N ILE A 145 11.38 -16.05 0.79
CA ILE A 145 10.47 -14.91 0.85
C ILE A 145 10.80 -13.93 -0.28
N TRP A 146 12.09 -13.62 -0.48
CA TRP A 146 12.57 -12.77 -1.56
C TRP A 146 12.15 -13.30 -2.92
N VAL A 147 12.46 -14.56 -3.21
CA VAL A 147 12.10 -15.21 -4.48
C VAL A 147 10.60 -15.19 -4.74
N SER A 148 9.80 -15.51 -3.71
CA SER A 148 8.34 -15.51 -3.84
C SER A 148 7.79 -14.12 -4.16
N LEU A 149 8.38 -13.07 -3.58
CA LEU A 149 8.01 -11.68 -3.86
C LEU A 149 8.39 -11.29 -5.29
N VAL A 150 9.59 -11.67 -5.74
CA VAL A 150 10.08 -11.45 -7.11
C VAL A 150 9.17 -12.13 -8.15
N PHE A 151 8.67 -13.33 -7.88
CA PHE A 151 7.75 -14.04 -8.77
C PHE A 151 6.34 -13.47 -8.77
N ILE A 152 5.75 -13.17 -7.61
CA ILE A 152 4.40 -12.58 -7.54
C ILE A 152 4.36 -11.19 -8.17
N THR A 153 5.41 -10.39 -7.99
CA THR A 153 5.52 -9.06 -8.61
C THR A 153 5.87 -9.13 -10.09
N THR A 154 6.12 -10.32 -10.64
CA THR A 154 6.55 -10.54 -12.02
C THR A 154 7.87 -9.84 -12.39
N THR A 155 8.68 -9.51 -11.39
CA THR A 155 9.95 -8.79 -11.59
C THR A 155 11.01 -9.70 -12.22
N GLY A 156 11.18 -10.90 -11.65
CA GLY A 156 12.05 -11.94 -12.20
C GLY A 156 13.52 -11.55 -12.35
N TYR A 157 14.20 -11.09 -11.29
CA TYR A 157 15.63 -10.74 -11.35
C TYR A 157 16.54 -11.87 -11.85
N GLY A 158 16.17 -13.13 -11.59
CA GLY A 158 16.93 -14.30 -12.03
C GLY A 158 18.18 -14.59 -11.21
N ASP A 159 18.34 -13.93 -10.06
CA ASP A 159 19.39 -14.14 -9.06
C ASP A 159 19.24 -15.50 -8.35
N ILE A 160 18.01 -15.90 -8.04
CA ILE A 160 17.67 -17.23 -7.51
C ILE A 160 16.54 -17.81 -8.35
N THR A 161 16.77 -19.00 -8.93
CA THR A 161 15.80 -19.70 -9.76
C THR A 161 15.56 -21.12 -9.26
N PRO A 162 14.34 -21.67 -9.36
CA PRO A 162 14.05 -23.04 -8.96
C PRO A 162 14.84 -24.05 -9.80
N ILE A 163 15.55 -24.95 -9.15
CA ILE A 163 16.27 -26.02 -9.84
C ILE A 163 15.51 -27.34 -9.75
N THR A 164 14.71 -27.56 -8.70
CA THR A 164 13.94 -28.77 -8.48
C THR A 164 12.62 -28.74 -9.24
N ILE A 165 12.12 -29.91 -9.65
CA ILE A 165 10.80 -30.04 -10.28
C ILE A 165 9.68 -29.46 -9.39
N PRO A 166 9.55 -29.83 -8.10
CA PRO A 166 8.50 -29.25 -7.25
C PRO A 166 8.68 -27.74 -7.03
N GLY A 167 9.91 -27.24 -6.90
CA GLY A 167 10.18 -25.80 -6.83
C GLY A 167 9.75 -25.04 -8.10
N LYS A 168 9.92 -25.63 -9.28
CA LYS A 168 9.44 -25.07 -10.55
C LYS A 168 7.91 -24.98 -10.60
N ILE A 169 7.21 -26.00 -10.11
CA ILE A 169 5.74 -26.00 -10.03
C ILE A 169 5.26 -24.89 -9.08
N VAL A 170 5.84 -24.79 -7.88
CA VAL A 170 5.51 -23.73 -6.90
C VAL A 170 5.74 -22.35 -7.51
N SER A 171 6.87 -22.17 -8.18
CA SER A 171 7.21 -20.90 -8.87
C SER A 171 6.20 -20.55 -9.95
N GLY A 172 5.78 -21.53 -10.75
CA GLY A 172 4.72 -21.34 -11.76
C GLY A 172 3.40 -20.89 -11.15
N VAL A 173 2.98 -21.50 -10.03
CA VAL A 173 1.78 -21.08 -9.30
C VAL A 173 1.92 -19.65 -8.78
N LEU A 174 3.07 -19.30 -8.20
CA LEU A 174 3.34 -17.95 -7.70
C LEU A 174 3.25 -16.91 -8.83
N MET A 175 3.86 -17.18 -9.98
CA MET A 175 3.81 -16.31 -11.16
C MET A 175 2.37 -16.12 -11.69
N ILE A 176 1.63 -17.21 -11.86
CA ILE A 176 0.22 -17.16 -12.33
C ILE A 176 -0.63 -16.36 -11.34
N SER A 177 -0.43 -16.57 -10.03
CA SER A 177 -1.19 -15.87 -8.99
C SER A 177 -0.91 -14.36 -9.00
N GLY A 178 0.34 -13.95 -9.23
CA GLY A 178 0.76 -12.56 -9.33
C GLY A 178 0.05 -11.82 -10.48
N VAL A 179 0.14 -12.37 -11.69
CA VAL A 179 -0.52 -11.80 -12.88
C VAL A 179 -2.04 -11.77 -12.73
N SER A 180 -2.62 -12.84 -12.18
CA SER A 180 -4.06 -12.94 -11.94
C SER A 180 -4.54 -11.87 -10.97
N PHE A 181 -3.81 -11.66 -9.87
CA PHE A 181 -4.13 -10.63 -8.90
C PHE A 181 -3.98 -9.23 -9.49
N ALA A 182 -2.92 -8.94 -10.23
CA ALA A 182 -2.72 -7.65 -10.89
C ALA A 182 -3.86 -7.33 -11.88
N THR A 183 -4.27 -8.32 -12.67
CA THR A 183 -5.38 -8.20 -13.61
C THR A 183 -6.70 -7.96 -12.89
N PHE A 184 -6.98 -8.76 -11.86
CA PHE A 184 -8.17 -8.62 -11.03
C PHE A 184 -8.23 -7.24 -10.35
N ALA A 185 -7.11 -6.77 -9.80
CA ALA A 185 -7.02 -5.47 -9.15
C ALA A 185 -7.36 -4.33 -10.12
N THR A 186 -6.77 -4.38 -11.32
CA THR A 186 -7.02 -3.41 -12.39
C THR A 186 -8.47 -3.42 -12.86
N ALA A 187 -9.04 -4.61 -13.12
CA ALA A 187 -10.42 -4.77 -13.56
C ALA A 187 -11.43 -4.27 -12.52
N SER A 188 -11.18 -4.56 -11.25
CA SER A 188 -12.03 -4.13 -10.14
C SER A 188 -12.02 -2.61 -9.96
N LEU A 189 -10.84 -1.99 -10.05
CA LEU A 189 -10.71 -0.52 -10.03
C LEU A 189 -11.45 0.11 -11.21
N ALA A 190 -11.23 -0.38 -12.43
CA ALA A 190 -11.93 0.10 -13.62
C ALA A 190 -13.45 -0.03 -13.48
N GLY A 191 -13.93 -1.19 -13.01
CA GLY A 191 -15.35 -1.45 -12.74
C GLY A 191 -15.96 -0.44 -11.78
N SER A 192 -15.25 -0.10 -10.69
CA SER A 192 -15.72 0.90 -9.73
C SER A 192 -15.88 2.30 -10.33
N ILE A 193 -14.97 2.69 -11.24
CA ILE A 193 -15.02 3.97 -11.96
C ILE A 193 -16.19 3.95 -12.94
N PHE A 194 -16.36 2.88 -13.72
CA PHE A 194 -17.49 2.73 -14.65
C PHE A 194 -18.85 2.80 -13.95
N VAL A 195 -18.99 2.15 -12.79
CA VAL A 195 -20.23 2.21 -12.00
C VAL A 195 -20.51 3.65 -11.53
N ARG A 196 -19.48 4.38 -11.07
CA ARG A 196 -19.62 5.79 -10.68
C ARG A 196 -20.03 6.68 -11.85
N LEU A 197 -19.34 6.56 -12.99
CA LEU A 197 -19.65 7.33 -14.19
C LEU A 197 -21.08 7.05 -14.70
N ARG A 198 -21.52 5.80 -14.65
CA ARG A 198 -22.89 5.41 -15.01
C ARG A 198 -23.91 6.03 -14.05
N LYS A 199 -23.68 5.98 -12.74
CA LYS A 199 -24.55 6.62 -11.74
C LYS A 199 -24.63 8.14 -11.95
N GLU A 200 -23.52 8.80 -12.24
CA GLU A 200 -23.48 10.23 -12.54
C GLU A 200 -24.23 10.58 -13.83
N ARG A 201 -24.07 9.80 -14.91
CA ARG A 201 -24.82 10.00 -16.15
C ARG A 201 -26.33 9.91 -15.91
N ILE A 202 -26.79 8.85 -15.24
CA ILE A 202 -28.23 8.66 -14.92
C ILE A 202 -28.73 9.81 -14.04
N SER A 203 -27.94 10.27 -13.06
CA SER A 203 -28.31 11.41 -12.22
C SER A 203 -28.44 12.70 -13.03
N ARG A 204 -27.53 12.95 -13.99
CA ARG A 204 -27.62 14.11 -14.89
C ARG A 204 -28.82 14.03 -15.81
N GLU A 205 -29.10 12.88 -16.41
CA GLU A 205 -30.28 12.66 -17.27
C GLU A 205 -31.58 12.96 -16.50
N LYS A 206 -31.73 12.42 -15.28
CA LYS A 206 -32.88 12.72 -14.41
C LYS A 206 -33.02 14.22 -14.10
N LYS A 207 -31.91 14.91 -13.81
CA LYS A 207 -31.92 16.36 -13.58
C LYS A 207 -32.32 17.15 -14.82
N MET A 208 -31.86 16.73 -16.00
CA MET A 208 -32.24 17.37 -17.28
C MET A 208 -33.71 17.16 -17.60
N GLU A 209 -34.26 15.97 -17.35
CA GLU A 209 -35.67 15.66 -17.55
C GLU A 209 -36.56 16.51 -16.61
N GLU A 210 -36.16 16.63 -15.33
CA GLU A 210 -36.86 17.50 -14.37
C GLU A 210 -36.80 18.98 -14.79
N TYR A 211 -35.64 19.45 -15.27
CA TYR A 211 -35.47 20.81 -15.77
C TYR A 211 -36.35 21.08 -17.00
N ASN A 212 -36.36 20.16 -17.97
CA ASN A 212 -37.20 20.26 -19.16
C ASN A 212 -38.69 20.29 -18.80
N LYS A 213 -39.14 19.48 -17.84
CA LYS A 213 -40.53 19.51 -17.36
C LYS A 213 -40.90 20.89 -16.78
N LYS A 214 -40.04 21.48 -15.95
CA LYS A 214 -40.25 22.83 -15.40
C LYS A 214 -40.27 23.91 -16.48
N LEU A 215 -39.45 23.79 -17.52
CA LEU A 215 -39.46 24.71 -18.66
C LEU A 215 -40.78 24.65 -19.43
N VAL A 216 -41.29 23.44 -19.71
CA VAL A 216 -42.57 23.25 -20.40
C VAL A 216 -43.70 23.88 -19.57
N GLU A 217 -43.81 23.56 -18.28
CA GLU A 217 -44.83 24.13 -17.38
C GLU A 217 -44.77 25.68 -17.33
N THR A 218 -43.56 26.25 -17.33
CA THR A 218 -43.35 27.70 -17.34
C THR A 218 -43.78 28.31 -18.68
N SER A 219 -43.44 27.67 -19.79
CA SER A 219 -43.81 28.13 -21.13
C SER A 219 -45.33 28.14 -21.33
N GLU A 220 -46.04 27.12 -20.82
CA GLU A 220 -47.50 27.05 -20.86
C GLU A 220 -48.14 28.15 -20.01
N LYS A 221 -47.61 28.42 -18.81
CA LYS A 221 -48.04 29.54 -17.97
C LYS A 221 -47.89 30.89 -18.66
N ILE A 222 -46.73 31.15 -19.28
CA ILE A 222 -46.46 32.40 -20.01
C ILE A 222 -47.45 32.54 -21.17
N LYS A 223 -47.63 31.49 -21.98
CA LYS A 223 -48.58 31.49 -23.10
C LYS A 223 -50.01 31.79 -22.63
N LYS A 224 -50.44 31.16 -21.53
CA LYS A 224 -51.77 31.37 -20.95
C LYS A 224 -51.96 32.80 -20.42
N ASN A 225 -50.94 33.39 -19.81
CA ASN A 225 -50.96 34.78 -19.36
C ASN A 225 -51.00 35.76 -20.55
N TRP A 226 -50.22 35.51 -21.59
CA TRP A 226 -50.22 36.34 -22.80
C TRP A 226 -51.59 36.36 -23.48
N LEU A 227 -52.24 35.19 -23.62
CA LEU A 227 -53.60 35.08 -24.17
C LEU A 227 -54.67 35.80 -23.33
N LYS A 228 -54.45 35.96 -22.01
CA LYS A 228 -55.35 36.74 -21.15
C LYS A 228 -55.18 38.25 -21.31
N LEU A 229 -53.97 38.72 -21.63
CA LEU A 229 -53.66 40.15 -21.78
C LEU A 229 -54.10 40.71 -23.13
N ASN A 230 -54.23 39.87 -24.16
CA ASN A 230 -54.64 40.23 -25.52
C ASN A 230 -56.12 39.92 -25.84
N LYS A 231 -56.95 39.72 -24.80
CA LYS A 231 -58.40 39.55 -24.91
C LYS A 231 -59.08 40.73 -24.24
#